data_AF-A0A7V5V3U4-F1
#
_entry.id   AF-A0A7V5V3U4-F1
#
_cell.length_a   1.000
_cell.length_b   1.000
_cell.length_c   1.000
_cell.angle_alpha   90.00
_cell.angle_beta   90.00
_cell.angle_gamma   90.00
#
_symmetry.space_group_name_H-M   'P 1'
#
loop_
_entity.id
_entity.type
_entity.pdbx_description
1 polymer ?
#
loop_
_entity_poly.entity_id
_entity_poly.type
_entity_poly.pdbx_seq_one_letter_code
_entity_poly.pdbx_strand_id
1 'polypeptide(L)'
;MAKLIARGIESQENTNAIIRTVKPIGNEDFDSADPIVSESDLNQCDGLILGSPARFGNMAAPLKLFMDETGLQWFSGTLSNKPAAVFTSSSSLHGGQEATLLTMMLPLLHHGMILVGLPYSEKSLLLTESGGTPYGASHWSGNDSDRKIDKHEKNLCIALGKRVADIAKKQKSL
;
A
#
# COMPACT_ATOMS: atom_id res chain seq x y z
N MET A 1 2.51 9.50 -0.75
CA MET A 1 2.80 8.41 0.20
C MET A 1 3.74 7.35 -0.36
N ALA A 2 3.48 6.77 -1.55
CA ALA A 2 4.30 5.71 -2.16
C ALA A 2 5.83 5.97 -2.12
N LYS A 3 6.29 7.17 -2.52
CA LYS A 3 7.71 7.56 -2.45
C LYS A 3 8.32 7.53 -1.04
N LEU A 4 7.52 7.78 0.00
CA LEU A 4 7.98 7.69 1.41
C LEU A 4 8.08 6.24 1.86
N ILE A 5 7.14 5.39 1.42
CA ILE A 5 7.18 3.95 1.65
C ILE A 5 8.40 3.34 0.95
N ALA A 6 8.67 3.74 -0.30
CA ALA A 6 9.85 3.34 -1.07
C ALA A 6 11.15 3.67 -0.32
N ARG A 7 11.27 4.89 0.23
CA ARG A 7 12.41 5.25 1.10
C ARG A 7 12.53 4.37 2.34
N GLY A 8 11.39 3.92 2.89
CA GLY A 8 11.36 2.96 3.99
C GLY A 8 11.92 1.60 3.58
N ILE A 9 11.50 1.09 2.42
CA ILE A 9 12.04 -0.14 1.83
C ILE A 9 13.55 0.02 1.63
N GLU A 10 13.98 1.00 0.84
CA GLU A 10 15.38 1.24 0.45
C GLU A 10 16.31 1.59 1.62
N SER A 11 15.77 1.88 2.81
CA SER A 11 16.56 2.00 4.03
C SER A 11 17.12 0.66 4.51
N GLN A 12 16.62 -0.47 3.97
CA GLN A 12 17.09 -1.81 4.28
C GLN A 12 18.10 -2.28 3.23
N GLU A 13 19.23 -2.82 3.69
CA GLU A 13 20.29 -3.35 2.82
C GLU A 13 19.75 -4.41 1.86
N ASN A 14 20.22 -4.39 0.61
CA ASN A 14 19.85 -5.33 -0.46
C ASN A 14 18.33 -5.36 -0.76
N THR A 15 17.67 -4.22 -0.66
CA THR A 15 16.27 -4.06 -1.06
C THR A 15 16.11 -2.91 -2.03
N ASN A 16 15.12 -3.01 -2.89
CA ASN A 16 14.81 -1.98 -3.87
C ASN A 16 13.29 -1.83 -4.00
N ALA A 17 12.80 -0.59 -4.04
CA ALA A 17 11.39 -0.32 -4.25
C ALA A 17 11.12 -0.08 -5.74
N ILE A 18 10.06 -0.70 -6.25
CA ILE A 18 9.60 -0.50 -7.62
C ILE A 18 8.21 0.12 -7.55
N ILE A 19 8.10 1.42 -7.89
CA ILE A 19 6.83 2.12 -7.92
C ILE A 19 6.17 1.89 -9.29
N ARG A 20 4.89 1.50 -9.23
CA ARG A 20 4.02 1.31 -10.39
C ARG A 20 2.67 1.96 -10.13
N THR A 21 1.95 2.23 -11.21
CA THR A 21 0.56 2.64 -11.18
C THR A 21 -0.33 1.62 -11.89
N VAL A 22 -1.64 1.67 -11.64
CA VAL A 22 -2.65 0.88 -12.36
C VAL A 22 -3.20 1.67 -13.53
N LYS A 23 -3.78 0.97 -14.51
CA LYS A 23 -4.46 1.62 -15.64
C LYS A 23 -5.67 2.42 -15.15
N PRO A 24 -5.88 3.65 -15.64
CA PRO A 24 -7.12 4.38 -15.38
C PRO A 24 -8.32 3.64 -15.99
N ILE A 25 -9.52 3.97 -15.52
CA ILE A 25 -10.76 3.49 -16.13
C ILE A 25 -11.32 4.62 -17.01
N GLY A 26 -11.60 4.30 -18.27
CA GLY A 26 -12.15 5.26 -19.24
C GLY A 26 -11.10 6.21 -19.83
N ASN A 27 -11.56 7.34 -20.33
CA ASN A 27 -10.75 8.36 -21.01
C ASN A 27 -10.32 9.48 -20.05
N GLU A 28 -10.08 9.18 -18.78
CA GLU A 28 -9.51 10.17 -17.86
C GLU A 28 -8.08 10.49 -18.28
N ASP A 29 -7.75 11.78 -18.37
CA ASP A 29 -6.38 12.24 -18.56
C ASP A 29 -5.54 11.79 -17.36
N PHE A 30 -4.85 10.67 -17.54
CA PHE A 30 -4.07 10.03 -16.51
C PHE A 30 -2.59 10.35 -16.69
N ASP A 31 -2.16 11.47 -16.12
CA ASP A 31 -0.75 11.88 -16.09
C ASP A 31 -0.06 11.31 -14.85
N SER A 32 0.31 10.03 -14.92
CA SER A 32 1.19 9.41 -13.92
C SER A 32 2.61 9.34 -14.46
N ALA A 33 3.54 9.91 -13.71
CA ALA A 33 4.97 9.77 -13.97
C ALA A 33 5.48 8.33 -13.73
N ASP A 34 4.74 7.50 -12.98
CA ASP A 34 5.13 6.13 -12.65
C ASP A 34 4.60 5.13 -13.71
N PRO A 35 5.39 4.12 -14.12
CA PRO A 35 4.97 3.14 -15.13
C PRO A 35 3.78 2.28 -14.72
N ILE A 36 3.00 1.81 -15.70
CA ILE A 36 1.90 0.87 -15.49
C ILE A 36 2.45 -0.49 -15.01
N VAL A 37 1.80 -1.05 -13.99
CA VAL A 37 2.12 -2.38 -13.45
C VAL A 37 1.96 -3.45 -14.53
N SER A 38 2.93 -4.35 -14.60
CA SER A 38 2.95 -5.51 -15.50
C SER A 38 2.83 -6.81 -14.73
N GLU A 39 2.51 -7.89 -15.43
CA GLU A 39 2.55 -9.25 -14.88
C GLU A 39 3.96 -9.62 -14.37
N SER A 40 5.01 -9.18 -15.07
CA SER A 40 6.40 -9.41 -14.66
C SER A 40 6.68 -8.79 -13.28
N ASP A 41 6.12 -7.63 -12.99
CA ASP A 41 6.29 -6.98 -11.68
C ASP A 41 5.73 -7.85 -10.55
N LEU A 42 4.57 -8.50 -10.76
CA LEU A 42 3.96 -9.41 -9.77
C LEU A 42 4.74 -10.73 -9.61
N ASN A 43 5.24 -11.26 -10.72
CA ASN A 43 6.01 -12.50 -10.71
C ASN A 43 7.35 -12.32 -9.98
N GLN A 44 8.00 -11.17 -10.15
CA GLN A 44 9.35 -10.90 -9.64
C GLN A 44 9.39 -10.23 -8.27
N CYS A 45 8.28 -9.70 -7.76
CA CYS A 45 8.28 -9.04 -6.46
C CYS A 45 8.46 -10.02 -5.30
N ASP A 46 9.11 -9.56 -4.24
CA ASP A 46 9.26 -10.29 -2.98
C ASP A 46 8.24 -9.85 -1.92
N GLY A 47 7.48 -8.81 -2.22
CA GLY A 47 6.42 -8.27 -1.40
C GLY A 47 5.63 -7.23 -2.18
N LEU A 48 4.40 -6.96 -1.74
CA LEU A 48 3.48 -6.06 -2.43
C LEU A 48 2.91 -5.01 -1.47
N ILE A 49 2.99 -3.73 -1.82
CA ILE A 49 2.35 -2.68 -1.04
C ILE A 49 1.34 -1.95 -1.93
N LEU A 50 0.05 -2.12 -1.66
CA LEU A 50 -1.03 -1.52 -2.44
C LEU A 50 -1.44 -0.16 -1.88
N GLY A 51 -1.59 0.82 -2.77
CA GLY A 51 -2.05 2.17 -2.44
C GLY A 51 -3.33 2.52 -3.18
N SER A 52 -4.33 3.05 -2.48
CA SER A 52 -5.54 3.56 -3.11
C SER A 52 -6.13 4.75 -2.36
N PRO A 53 -6.66 5.79 -3.04
CA PRO A 53 -7.52 6.74 -2.36
C PRO A 53 -8.82 6.04 -1.91
N ALA A 54 -9.35 6.44 -0.76
CA ALA A 54 -10.60 5.92 -0.25
C ALA A 54 -11.77 6.31 -1.14
N ARG A 55 -12.61 5.33 -1.47
CA ARG A 55 -13.91 5.49 -2.13
C ARG A 55 -14.96 4.78 -1.28
N PHE A 56 -15.62 5.54 -0.40
CA PHE A 56 -16.65 5.03 0.51
C PHE A 56 -16.20 3.78 1.30
N GLY A 57 -15.01 3.83 1.91
CA GLY A 57 -14.45 2.72 2.67
C GLY A 57 -13.91 1.55 1.83
N ASN A 58 -13.78 1.73 0.51
CA ASN A 58 -13.17 0.77 -0.41
C ASN A 58 -12.00 1.40 -1.18
N MET A 59 -11.28 0.57 -1.94
CA MET A 59 -10.30 1.03 -2.93
C MET A 59 -10.98 1.70 -4.13
N ALA A 60 -10.24 2.52 -4.87
CA ALA A 60 -10.70 3.08 -6.13
C ALA A 60 -10.89 2.00 -7.21
N ALA A 61 -11.85 2.22 -8.10
CA ALA A 61 -12.22 1.28 -9.16
C ALA A 61 -11.02 0.82 -10.04
N PRO A 62 -10.06 1.69 -10.43
CA PRO A 62 -8.88 1.25 -11.17
C PRO A 62 -8.06 0.17 -10.45
N LEU A 63 -7.87 0.31 -9.14
CA LEU A 63 -7.14 -0.70 -8.36
C LEU A 63 -7.96 -1.98 -8.21
N LYS A 64 -9.28 -1.87 -8.06
CA LYS A 64 -10.17 -3.04 -8.01
C LYS A 64 -10.12 -3.83 -9.32
N LEU A 65 -10.17 -3.15 -10.47
CA LEU A 65 -10.06 -3.78 -11.78
C LEU A 65 -8.72 -4.51 -11.92
N PHE A 66 -7.61 -3.87 -11.53
CA PHE A 66 -6.31 -4.53 -11.51
C PHE A 66 -6.32 -5.82 -10.66
N MET A 67 -6.89 -5.78 -9.45
CA MET A 67 -7.00 -6.98 -8.62
C MET A 67 -7.87 -8.06 -9.25
N ASP A 68 -8.98 -7.69 -9.91
CA ASP A 68 -9.84 -8.63 -10.63
C ASP A 68 -9.13 -9.30 -11.83
N GLU A 69 -8.12 -8.64 -12.42
CA GLU A 69 -7.27 -9.18 -13.50
C GLU A 69 -6.17 -10.16 -13.02
N THR A 70 -5.92 -10.26 -11.70
CA THR A 70 -4.86 -11.13 -11.14
C THR A 70 -5.24 -12.61 -11.00
N GLY A 71 -6.26 -13.08 -11.73
CA GLY A 71 -6.78 -14.45 -11.62
C GLY A 71 -5.74 -15.53 -11.95
N LEU A 72 -4.82 -15.26 -12.88
CA LEU A 72 -3.73 -16.19 -13.21
C LEU A 72 -2.74 -16.33 -12.05
N GLN A 73 -2.31 -15.21 -11.45
CA GLN A 73 -1.39 -15.20 -10.30
C GLN A 73 -2.01 -15.86 -9.07
N TRP A 74 -3.32 -15.72 -8.90
CA TRP A 74 -4.06 -16.41 -7.85
C TRP A 74 -4.02 -17.93 -8.08
N PHE A 75 -4.35 -18.37 -9.30
CA PHE A 75 -4.37 -19.79 -9.64
C PHE A 75 -3.00 -20.46 -9.54
N SER A 76 -1.93 -19.76 -9.94
CA SER A 76 -0.55 -20.26 -9.85
C SER A 76 0.08 -20.12 -8.45
N GLY A 77 -0.58 -19.43 -7.52
CA GLY A 77 -0.02 -19.12 -6.20
C GLY A 77 1.17 -18.18 -6.24
N THR A 78 1.34 -17.38 -7.31
CA THR A 78 2.49 -16.50 -7.54
C THR A 78 2.76 -15.54 -6.36
N LEU A 79 1.70 -15.05 -5.71
CA LEU A 79 1.80 -14.09 -4.61
C LEU A 79 1.80 -14.75 -3.22
N SER A 80 1.60 -16.06 -3.16
CA SER A 80 1.45 -16.80 -1.91
C SER A 80 2.69 -16.65 -1.02
N ASN A 81 2.45 -16.49 0.29
CA ASN A 81 3.45 -16.29 1.35
C ASN A 81 4.29 -15.00 1.27
N LYS A 82 4.16 -14.18 0.22
CA LYS A 82 4.86 -12.90 0.13
C LYS A 82 4.23 -11.89 1.10
N PRO A 83 5.02 -11.03 1.80
CA PRO A 83 4.48 -9.98 2.65
C PRO A 83 3.71 -8.96 1.82
N ALA A 84 2.55 -8.55 2.34
CA ALA A 84 1.71 -7.55 1.73
C ALA A 84 1.31 -6.47 2.73
N ALA A 85 1.25 -5.22 2.27
CA ALA A 85 0.74 -4.11 3.05
C ALA A 85 -0.18 -3.22 2.20
N VAL A 86 -0.93 -2.37 2.89
CA VAL A 86 -1.87 -1.42 2.26
C VAL A 86 -1.66 -0.02 2.83
N PHE A 87 -1.89 1.00 2.01
CA PHE A 87 -1.96 2.39 2.44
C PHE A 87 -3.06 3.15 1.70
N THR A 88 -3.59 4.20 2.33
CA THR A 88 -4.75 4.95 1.78
C THR A 88 -4.65 6.46 1.99
N SER A 89 -5.55 7.20 1.35
CA SER A 89 -5.78 8.62 1.60
C SER A 89 -7.28 8.89 1.64
N SER A 90 -7.76 9.73 2.57
CA SER A 90 -9.17 10.16 2.64
C SER A 90 -9.30 11.67 2.79
N SER A 91 -10.39 12.25 2.28
CA SER A 91 -10.67 13.69 2.36
C SER A 91 -11.19 14.13 3.73
N SER A 92 -11.95 13.28 4.42
CA SER A 92 -12.40 13.51 5.80
C SER A 92 -11.65 12.64 6.80
N LEU A 93 -11.53 13.13 8.03
CA LEU A 93 -10.71 12.52 9.08
C LEU A 93 -11.13 11.07 9.40
N HIS A 94 -12.42 10.78 9.41
CA HIS A 94 -12.96 9.43 9.61
C HIS A 94 -13.67 8.88 8.36
N GLY A 95 -13.31 9.38 7.18
CA GLY A 95 -13.93 9.06 5.88
C GLY A 95 -13.58 7.69 5.31
N GLY A 96 -13.31 6.70 6.16
CA GLY A 96 -12.99 5.34 5.74
C GLY A 96 -11.49 5.02 5.67
N GLN A 97 -10.62 5.73 6.41
CA GLN A 97 -9.20 5.39 6.48
C GLN A 97 -8.98 3.92 6.87
N GLU A 98 -9.61 3.46 7.95
CA GLU A 98 -9.49 2.07 8.41
C GLU A 98 -10.27 1.11 7.50
N ALA A 99 -11.51 1.45 7.16
CA ALA A 99 -12.38 0.58 6.36
C ALA A 99 -11.77 0.28 4.97
N THR A 100 -11.20 1.28 4.30
CA THR A 100 -10.52 1.08 3.02
C THR A 100 -9.32 0.14 3.16
N LEU A 101 -8.51 0.29 4.22
CA LEU A 101 -7.36 -0.60 4.43
C LEU A 101 -7.82 -2.04 4.69
N LEU A 102 -8.81 -2.22 5.57
CA LEU A 102 -9.37 -3.54 5.88
C LEU A 102 -9.96 -4.23 4.64
N THR A 103 -10.71 -3.50 3.81
CA THR A 103 -11.27 -4.07 2.57
C THR A 103 -10.20 -4.34 1.52
N MET A 104 -9.13 -3.54 1.44
CA MET A 104 -7.97 -3.80 0.59
C MET A 104 -7.17 -5.05 1.00
N MET A 105 -7.22 -5.45 2.27
CA MET A 105 -6.56 -6.67 2.74
C MET A 105 -7.25 -7.96 2.28
N LEU A 106 -8.56 -7.93 2.04
CA LEU A 106 -9.33 -9.11 1.64
C LEU A 106 -8.78 -9.79 0.38
N PRO A 107 -8.59 -9.12 -0.78
CA PRO A 107 -8.04 -9.78 -1.95
C PRO A 107 -6.59 -10.27 -1.74
N LEU A 108 -5.80 -9.61 -0.89
CA LEU A 108 -4.45 -10.05 -0.55
C LEU A 108 -4.46 -11.37 0.23
N LEU A 109 -5.43 -11.55 1.13
CA LEU A 109 -5.65 -12.84 1.81
C LEU A 109 -6.05 -13.95 0.85
N HIS A 110 -6.91 -13.66 -0.12
CA HIS A 110 -7.29 -14.62 -1.17
C HIS A 110 -6.10 -15.08 -2.02
N HIS A 111 -5.10 -14.21 -2.22
CA HIS A 111 -3.82 -14.54 -2.85
C HIS A 111 -2.84 -15.30 -1.94
N GLY A 112 -3.21 -15.59 -0.69
CA GLY A 112 -2.34 -16.28 0.27
C GLY A 112 -1.18 -15.42 0.79
N MET A 113 -1.30 -14.09 0.70
CA MET A 113 -0.24 -13.17 1.14
C MET A 113 -0.21 -13.01 2.67
N ILE A 114 0.95 -12.65 3.21
CA ILE A 114 1.13 -12.40 4.64
C ILE A 114 0.91 -10.91 4.92
N LEU A 115 -0.18 -10.56 5.60
CA LEU A 115 -0.51 -9.16 5.87
C LEU A 115 0.44 -8.52 6.88
N VAL A 116 0.90 -7.31 6.57
CA VAL A 116 1.81 -6.49 7.37
C VAL A 116 1.16 -5.13 7.63
N GLY A 117 0.75 -4.91 8.87
CA GLY A 117 0.30 -3.61 9.37
C GLY A 117 1.40 -2.82 10.09
N LEU A 118 1.00 -1.73 10.73
CA LEU A 118 1.86 -0.92 11.59
C LEU A 118 1.67 -1.31 13.06
N PRO A 119 2.72 -1.77 13.77
CA PRO A 119 2.62 -2.03 15.19
C PRO A 119 2.64 -0.72 16.01
N TYR A 120 1.93 -0.68 17.13
CA TYR A 120 1.95 0.47 18.06
C TYR A 120 3.32 0.75 18.72
N SER A 121 4.33 -0.10 18.49
CA SER A 121 5.73 0.27 18.76
C SER A 121 6.17 1.49 17.95
N GLU A 122 5.51 1.77 16.81
CA GLU A 122 5.62 3.03 16.08
C GLU A 122 4.87 4.14 16.81
N LYS A 123 5.60 4.91 17.64
CA LYS A 123 5.02 5.98 18.48
C LYS A 123 4.17 7.00 17.71
N SER A 124 4.41 7.19 16.41
CA SER A 124 3.61 8.10 15.58
C SER A 124 2.14 7.68 15.49
N LEU A 125 1.79 6.40 15.70
CA LEU A 125 0.39 5.95 15.78
C LEU A 125 -0.33 6.48 17.02
N LEU A 126 0.37 6.69 18.13
CA LEU A 126 -0.22 7.23 19.37
C LEU A 126 -0.37 8.74 19.34
N LEU A 127 0.40 9.42 18.48
CA LEU A 127 0.55 10.87 18.46
C LEU A 127 -0.12 11.52 17.24
N THR A 128 -0.58 10.74 16.27
CA THR A 128 -1.20 11.28 15.06
C THR A 128 -2.57 11.87 15.37
N GLU A 129 -2.85 13.04 14.78
CA GLU A 129 -4.15 13.72 14.84
C GLU A 129 -4.82 13.72 13.44
N SER A 130 -4.25 12.99 12.48
CA SER A 130 -4.59 13.03 11.05
C SER A 130 -4.74 11.62 10.48
N GLY A 131 -3.81 11.18 9.63
CA GLY A 131 -3.71 9.82 9.12
C GLY A 131 -2.72 8.95 9.90
N GLY A 132 -2.87 7.65 9.78
CA GLY A 132 -2.12 6.62 10.49
C GLY A 132 -3.06 5.66 11.21
N THR A 133 -2.97 4.37 10.88
CA THR A 133 -3.75 3.31 11.53
C THR A 133 -2.87 2.08 11.73
N PRO A 134 -3.20 1.16 12.66
CA PRO A 134 -2.48 -0.10 12.77
C PRO A 134 -2.65 -1.00 11.52
N TYR A 135 -3.68 -0.78 10.71
CA TYR A 135 -3.95 -1.54 9.47
C TYR A 135 -3.05 -1.11 8.31
N GLY A 136 -2.44 0.08 8.37
CA GLY A 136 -1.63 0.62 7.31
C GLY A 136 -1.45 2.12 7.44
N ALA A 137 -0.47 2.65 6.70
CA ALA A 137 -0.27 4.09 6.64
C ALA A 137 -1.47 4.75 5.95
N SER A 138 -1.92 5.88 6.46
CA SER A 138 -2.98 6.64 5.81
C SER A 138 -2.68 8.13 5.86
N HIS A 139 -3.32 8.89 4.97
CA HIS A 139 -3.20 10.34 4.91
C HIS A 139 -4.58 10.99 4.91
N TRP A 140 -4.74 12.02 5.73
CA TRP A 140 -5.87 12.92 5.65
C TRP A 140 -5.54 14.09 4.73
N SER A 141 -6.16 14.13 3.54
CA SER A 141 -5.90 15.12 2.50
C SER A 141 -6.70 16.43 2.66
N GLY A 142 -7.61 16.51 3.63
CA GLY A 142 -8.53 17.63 3.76
C GLY A 142 -9.65 17.62 2.70
N ASN A 143 -10.62 18.51 2.89
CA ASN A 143 -11.80 18.59 2.02
C ASN A 143 -11.42 18.94 0.57
N ASP A 144 -10.45 19.83 0.40
CA ASP A 144 -9.97 20.29 -0.90
C ASP A 144 -8.83 19.43 -1.47
N SER A 145 -8.47 18.33 -0.77
CA SER A 145 -7.41 17.39 -1.16
C SER A 145 -6.01 18.01 -1.35
N ASP A 146 -5.74 19.14 -0.69
CA ASP A 146 -4.51 19.92 -0.84
C ASP A 146 -3.57 19.84 0.39
N ARG A 147 -4.09 19.34 1.53
CA ARG A 147 -3.34 19.17 2.78
C ARG A 147 -2.11 18.31 2.53
N LYS A 148 -0.96 18.76 3.01
CA LYS A 148 0.30 18.03 2.87
C LYS A 148 0.42 16.93 3.92
N ILE A 149 1.16 15.89 3.55
CA ILE A 149 1.56 14.82 4.47
C ILE A 149 2.36 15.43 5.63
N ASP A 150 1.90 15.21 6.86
CA ASP A 150 2.58 15.71 8.06
C ASP A 150 3.70 14.78 8.54
N LYS A 151 4.31 15.15 9.67
CA LYS A 151 5.44 14.43 10.26
C LYS A 151 5.07 13.00 10.69
N HIS A 152 3.91 12.79 11.31
CA HIS A 152 3.49 11.48 11.78
C HIS A 152 3.12 10.58 10.61
N GLU A 153 2.32 11.07 9.66
CA GLU A 153 1.97 10.35 8.43
C GLU A 153 3.21 9.95 7.63
N LYS A 154 4.21 10.85 7.54
CA LYS A 154 5.49 10.58 6.89
C LYS A 154 6.26 9.46 7.59
N ASN A 155 6.39 9.53 8.91
CA ASN A 155 7.10 8.51 9.69
C ASN A 155 6.45 7.13 9.53
N LEU A 156 5.12 7.08 9.56
CA LEU A 156 4.35 5.84 9.40
C LEU A 156 4.49 5.23 8.00
N CYS A 157 4.54 6.05 6.95
CA CYS A 157 4.85 5.57 5.60
C CYS A 157 6.23 4.88 5.55
N ILE A 158 7.25 5.54 6.12
CA ILE A 158 8.63 5.01 6.14
C ILE A 158 8.69 3.72 6.96
N ALA A 159 8.05 3.69 8.13
CA ALA A 159 8.00 2.52 9.00
C ALA A 159 7.31 1.32 8.32
N LEU A 160 6.21 1.55 7.60
CA LEU A 160 5.52 0.50 6.86
C LEU A 160 6.43 -0.14 5.80
N GLY A 161 7.10 0.69 4.98
CA GLY A 161 8.02 0.23 3.95
C GLY A 161 9.18 -0.58 4.51
N LYS A 162 9.81 -0.06 5.58
CA LYS A 162 10.90 -0.75 6.28
C LYS A 162 10.46 -2.12 6.80
N ARG A 163 9.30 -2.18 7.45
CA ARG A 163 8.78 -3.42 8.05
C ARG A 163 8.48 -4.50 7.00
N VAL A 164 7.89 -4.12 5.87
CA VAL A 164 7.64 -5.05 4.76
C VAL A 164 8.95 -5.59 4.20
N ALA A 165 9.93 -4.71 3.98
CA ALA A 165 11.25 -5.08 3.49
C ALA A 165 11.97 -6.05 4.45
N ASP A 166 11.93 -5.79 5.76
CA ASP A 166 12.52 -6.67 6.79
C ASP A 166 11.89 -8.07 6.78
N ILE A 167 10.57 -8.18 6.58
CA ILE A 167 9.88 -9.46 6.51
C ILE A 167 10.25 -10.20 5.23
N ALA A 168 10.26 -9.52 4.07
CA ALA A 168 10.64 -10.11 2.79
C ALA A 168 12.08 -10.66 2.84
N LYS A 169 13.02 -9.91 3.41
CA LYS A 169 14.41 -10.36 3.61
C LYS A 169 14.50 -11.64 4.42
N LYS A 170 13.78 -11.71 5.54
CA LYS A 170 13.79 -12.89 6.43
C LYS A 170 13.26 -14.15 5.75
N GLN A 171 12.30 -14.00 4.84
CA GLN A 171 11.78 -15.14 4.07
C GLN A 171 12.77 -15.66 3.04
N LYS A 172 13.60 -14.78 2.44
CA LYS A 172 14.64 -15.17 1.48
C LYS A 172 15.91 -15.73 2.09
N SER A 173 16.14 -15.49 3.39
CA SER A 173 17.28 -16.05 4.11
C SER A 173 17.07 -17.48 4.65
N LEU A 174 15.85 -18.02 4.48
CA LEU A 174 15.49 -19.40 4.80
C LEU A 174 15.62 -20.27 3.54
#